data_AF-A0A2A5E7V4-F1
#
_entry.id   AF-A0A2A5E7V4-F1
#
_cell.length_a   1.000
_cell.length_b   1.000
_cell.length_c   1.000
_cell.angle_alpha   90.00
_cell.angle_beta   90.00
_cell.angle_gamma   90.00
#
_symmetry.space_group_name_H-M   'P 1'
#
loop_
_entity.id
_entity.type
_entity.pdbx_description
1 polymer ?
#
loop_
_entity_poly.entity_id
_entity_poly.type
_entity_poly.pdbx_seq_one_letter_code
_entity_poly.pdbx_strand_id
1 'polypeptide(L)'
;MFFIVIRLFGITNAPLEVGHNWRQSLTSMIARNFYEYGANLFYPVIDLAGEKTGIIGSEFPFFNYLIYLVSEVFGYSHWHGRLINLLITSVGIFYFYKLIKETVGLRVAFFSAFLLSTSVWFGFGRKIMPDTFSVALVIIGIYFGYMYLKEARFKNLLLFFILSTLGILCKIPALSLFSVFGIAFFIKSIPVSRKVTLYLVGALSFSIVCVWYFYWVPYLVTTYGYELYFPRSMSEGFKEVLELWPQLLEKFYFVAFSSFIGFACFLGGVYFMFKDRSLLKWVIVSISVITVVFITFIIKTGLVFPLHSYYVVPYVPVMALVAGYFLSKVKPRYAYIILTLVTIEAIANQQDDMFIKKSEEYKLGLESITEKYVPSGSLIVINGTPSPQHMYFSHCKGWTETSEVIKQDNFLDSVSSLGAEYLIWDKIKGELPKVSADTIYEDADYFILNISK
;
A
#
# COMPACT_ATOMS: atom_id res chain seq x y z
N MET A 1 -13.08 7.77 -16.17
CA MET A 1 -13.77 6.63 -16.79
C MET A 1 -12.80 5.75 -17.57
N PHE A 2 -12.13 6.25 -18.61
CA PHE A 2 -11.14 5.48 -19.41
C PHE A 2 -10.15 4.65 -18.58
N PHE A 3 -9.39 5.28 -17.66
CA PHE A 3 -8.44 4.56 -16.81
C PHE A 3 -9.09 3.61 -15.80
N ILE A 4 -10.37 3.78 -15.47
CA ILE A 4 -11.08 2.81 -14.61
C ILE A 4 -11.30 1.53 -15.42
N VAL A 5 -11.81 1.66 -16.64
CA VAL A 5 -12.11 0.52 -17.53
C VAL A 5 -10.84 -0.30 -17.82
N ILE A 6 -9.72 0.36 -18.15
CA ILE A 6 -8.46 -0.37 -18.40
C ILE A 6 -8.01 -1.14 -17.16
N ARG A 7 -8.11 -0.55 -15.97
CA ARG A 7 -7.70 -1.19 -14.72
C ARG A 7 -8.64 -2.30 -14.25
N LEU A 8 -9.79 -2.50 -14.89
CA LEU A 8 -10.64 -3.68 -14.68
C LEU A 8 -10.08 -4.95 -15.32
N PHE A 9 -9.11 -4.83 -16.24
CA PHE A 9 -8.45 -5.99 -16.81
C PHE A 9 -7.76 -6.82 -15.71
N GLY A 10 -8.07 -8.12 -15.67
CA GLY A 10 -7.58 -9.04 -14.63
C GLY A 10 -8.01 -8.67 -13.21
N ILE A 11 -9.06 -7.85 -13.01
CA ILE A 11 -9.45 -7.39 -11.67
C ILE A 11 -9.87 -8.54 -10.76
N THR A 12 -10.30 -9.68 -11.31
CA THR A 12 -10.69 -10.89 -10.58
C THR A 12 -9.52 -11.81 -10.25
N ASN A 13 -8.30 -11.47 -10.68
CA ASN A 13 -7.12 -12.30 -10.49
C ASN A 13 -6.76 -12.40 -9.00
N ALA A 14 -6.39 -13.61 -8.57
CA ALA A 14 -5.77 -13.86 -7.27
C ALA A 14 -4.43 -13.10 -7.15
N PRO A 15 -3.91 -12.85 -5.94
CA PRO A 15 -2.65 -12.13 -5.73
C PRO A 15 -1.41 -12.96 -6.11
N LEU A 16 -1.28 -13.28 -7.40
CA LEU A 16 -0.20 -14.09 -7.99
C LEU A 16 0.70 -13.30 -8.94
N GLU A 17 0.50 -11.99 -9.09
CA GLU A 17 1.38 -11.17 -9.94
C GLU A 17 2.79 -11.06 -9.34
N VAL A 18 3.77 -10.77 -10.20
CA VAL A 18 5.19 -10.70 -9.80
C VAL A 18 5.43 -9.64 -8.73
N GLY A 19 4.84 -8.45 -8.89
CA GLY A 19 5.06 -7.32 -7.99
C GLY A 19 4.15 -7.35 -6.76
N HIS A 20 4.74 -7.41 -5.57
CA HIS A 20 4.06 -7.19 -4.28
C HIS A 20 2.94 -8.19 -3.94
N ASN A 21 2.94 -9.40 -4.51
CA ASN A 21 2.00 -10.46 -4.14
C ASN A 21 2.01 -10.78 -2.63
N TRP A 22 3.17 -10.73 -1.99
CA TRP A 22 3.32 -10.98 -0.55
C TRP A 22 2.42 -10.04 0.26
N ARG A 23 2.44 -8.74 -0.06
CA ARG A 23 1.67 -7.72 0.65
C ARG A 23 0.19 -7.85 0.34
N GLN A 24 -0.18 -8.16 -0.91
CA GLN A 24 -1.57 -8.42 -1.29
C GLN A 24 -2.14 -9.65 -0.55
N SER A 25 -1.36 -10.72 -0.46
CA SER A 25 -1.74 -11.95 0.25
C SER A 25 -1.91 -11.69 1.75
N LEU A 26 -1.00 -10.93 2.37
CA LEU A 26 -1.15 -10.53 3.78
C LEU A 26 -2.43 -9.74 4.04
N THR A 27 -2.75 -8.76 3.18
CA THR A 27 -4.01 -8.01 3.32
C THR A 27 -5.21 -8.93 3.20
N SER A 28 -5.18 -9.82 2.21
CA SER A 28 -6.27 -10.75 1.90
C SER A 28 -6.46 -11.78 3.01
N MET A 29 -5.37 -12.22 3.63
CA MET A 29 -5.34 -13.13 4.79
C MET A 29 -6.05 -12.52 5.99
N ILE A 30 -5.71 -11.30 6.39
CA ILE A 30 -6.41 -10.61 7.50
C ILE A 30 -7.90 -10.43 7.18
N ALA A 31 -8.23 -10.09 5.93
CA ALA A 31 -9.63 -9.94 5.51
C ALA A 31 -10.40 -11.27 5.50
N ARG A 32 -9.76 -12.37 5.09
CA ARG A 32 -10.32 -13.73 5.17
C ARG A 32 -10.55 -14.13 6.63
N ASN A 33 -9.60 -13.83 7.49
CA ASN A 33 -9.70 -14.14 8.91
C ASN A 33 -10.82 -13.36 9.60
N PHE A 34 -11.10 -12.12 9.18
CA PHE A 34 -12.29 -11.40 9.62
C PHE A 34 -13.60 -12.06 9.16
N TYR A 35 -13.63 -12.62 7.96
CA TYR A 35 -14.79 -13.31 7.40
C TYR A 35 -15.03 -14.66 8.10
N GLU A 36 -13.98 -15.44 8.34
CA GLU A 36 -14.09 -16.81 8.87
C GLU A 36 -14.21 -16.86 10.39
N TYR A 37 -13.46 -16.01 11.10
CA TYR A 37 -13.33 -16.07 12.56
C TYR A 37 -13.97 -14.87 13.27
N GLY A 38 -14.57 -13.95 12.51
CA GLY A 38 -15.16 -12.72 13.01
C GLY A 38 -14.19 -11.53 12.99
N ALA A 39 -14.75 -10.34 12.77
CA ALA A 39 -13.97 -9.14 12.59
C ALA A 39 -13.66 -8.41 13.90
N ASN A 40 -12.37 -8.31 14.25
CA ASN A 40 -11.88 -7.45 15.33
C ASN A 40 -10.81 -6.48 14.82
N LEU A 41 -11.19 -5.21 14.65
CA LEU A 41 -10.28 -4.17 14.16
C LEU A 41 -9.06 -3.93 15.07
N PHE A 42 -9.17 -4.21 16.37
CA PHE A 42 -8.09 -3.99 17.32
C PHE A 42 -7.11 -5.15 17.39
N TYR A 43 -7.52 -6.34 16.94
CA TYR A 43 -6.72 -7.56 16.99
C TYR A 43 -6.77 -8.28 15.63
N PRO A 44 -6.22 -7.69 14.56
CA PRO A 44 -6.16 -8.36 13.26
C PRO A 44 -5.28 -9.61 13.35
N VAL A 45 -5.68 -10.68 12.65
CA VAL A 45 -5.04 -12.00 12.74
C VAL A 45 -4.50 -12.45 11.38
N ILE A 46 -3.31 -13.05 11.37
CA ILE A 46 -2.67 -13.71 10.24
C ILE A 46 -2.47 -15.20 10.50
N ASP A 47 -2.23 -15.95 9.43
CA ASP A 47 -2.05 -17.41 9.47
C ASP A 47 -0.58 -17.85 9.50
N LEU A 48 0.35 -16.89 9.44
CA LEU A 48 1.79 -17.13 9.37
C LEU A 48 2.48 -17.22 10.74
N ALA A 49 1.69 -17.52 11.78
CA ALA A 49 2.09 -17.30 13.15
C ALA A 49 2.54 -18.53 13.93
N GLY A 50 2.78 -19.64 13.23
CA GLY A 50 3.08 -20.90 13.87
C GLY A 50 1.95 -21.32 14.82
N GLU A 51 2.35 -21.66 16.04
CA GLU A 51 1.51 -22.05 17.18
C GLU A 51 0.84 -20.88 17.90
N LYS A 52 1.19 -19.63 17.55
CA LYS A 52 0.70 -18.43 18.23
C LYS A 52 -0.68 -18.01 17.72
N THR A 53 -1.28 -17.06 18.42
CA THR A 53 -2.62 -16.50 18.09
C THR A 53 -2.75 -15.89 16.70
N GLY A 54 -1.63 -15.51 16.07
CA GLY A 54 -1.63 -14.78 14.80
C GLY A 54 -1.97 -13.30 14.88
N ILE A 55 -2.20 -12.74 16.07
CA ILE A 55 -2.44 -11.32 16.22
C ILE A 55 -1.20 -10.52 15.80
N ILE A 56 -1.38 -9.59 14.86
CA ILE A 56 -0.29 -8.81 14.25
C ILE A 56 -0.35 -7.33 14.66
N GLY A 57 0.81 -6.77 15.01
CA GLY A 57 1.03 -5.33 15.02
C GLY A 57 1.20 -4.78 13.61
N SER A 58 0.14 -4.18 13.06
CA SER A 58 0.10 -3.63 11.70
C SER A 58 -0.55 -2.25 11.63
N GLU A 59 -0.64 -1.69 10.41
CA GLU A 59 -1.54 -0.57 10.13
C GLU A 59 -3.00 -0.90 10.49
N PHE A 60 -3.80 0.15 10.70
CA PHE A 60 -5.20 -0.02 11.10
C PHE A 60 -5.99 -0.72 9.98
N PRO A 61 -6.67 -1.84 10.27
CA PRO A 61 -7.18 -2.75 9.24
C PRO A 61 -8.51 -2.29 8.62
N PHE A 62 -8.71 -0.99 8.42
CA PHE A 62 -9.94 -0.45 7.82
C PHE A 62 -10.13 -0.93 6.38
N PHE A 63 -9.06 -0.99 5.58
CA PHE A 63 -9.14 -1.54 4.22
C PHE A 63 -9.51 -3.03 4.22
N ASN A 64 -8.92 -3.82 5.12
CA ASN A 64 -9.26 -5.23 5.31
C ASN A 64 -10.71 -5.42 5.76
N TYR A 65 -11.19 -4.54 6.64
CA TYR A 65 -12.57 -4.57 7.13
C TYR A 65 -13.58 -4.28 6.03
N LEU A 66 -13.28 -3.36 5.10
CA LEU A 66 -14.13 -3.16 3.91
C LEU A 66 -14.19 -4.40 3.01
N ILE A 67 -13.07 -5.12 2.86
CA ILE A 67 -13.02 -6.39 2.11
C ILE A 67 -13.91 -7.43 2.80
N TYR A 68 -13.82 -7.52 4.12
CA TYR A 68 -14.71 -8.37 4.94
C TYR A 68 -16.18 -8.03 4.71
N LEU A 69 -16.59 -6.76 4.84
CA LEU A 69 -18.00 -6.36 4.67
C LEU A 69 -18.56 -6.71 3.28
N VAL A 70 -17.75 -6.59 2.22
CA VAL A 70 -18.16 -7.01 0.88
C VAL A 70 -18.26 -8.54 0.82
N SER A 71 -17.34 -9.26 1.46
CA SER A 71 -17.34 -10.72 1.49
C SER A 71 -18.53 -11.30 2.26
N GLU A 72 -19.01 -10.64 3.32
CA GLU A 72 -20.25 -11.01 4.03
C GLU A 72 -21.48 -11.03 3.11
N VAL A 73 -21.50 -10.18 2.09
CA VAL A 73 -22.64 -10.05 1.17
C VAL A 73 -22.53 -11.01 -0.01
N PHE A 74 -21.32 -11.26 -0.51
CA PHE A 74 -21.08 -12.00 -1.77
C PHE A 74 -20.34 -13.35 -1.60
N GLY A 75 -20.01 -13.74 -0.37
CA GLY A 75 -19.03 -14.80 -0.09
C GLY A 75 -17.60 -14.27 -0.21
N TYR A 76 -16.59 -15.00 0.28
CA TYR A 76 -15.19 -14.58 0.12
C TYR A 76 -14.68 -14.81 -1.30
N SER A 77 -13.90 -13.86 -1.82
CA SER A 77 -13.15 -14.04 -3.07
C SER A 77 -11.87 -13.21 -3.03
N HIS A 78 -10.84 -13.65 -3.74
CA HIS A 78 -9.53 -13.00 -3.72
C HIS A 78 -9.54 -11.55 -4.23
N TRP A 79 -10.57 -11.11 -4.95
CA TRP A 79 -10.50 -9.88 -5.75
C TRP A 79 -11.25 -8.67 -5.19
N HIS A 80 -12.07 -8.83 -4.14
CA HIS A 80 -12.89 -7.73 -3.60
C HIS A 80 -12.06 -6.49 -3.26
N GLY A 81 -10.89 -6.66 -2.66
CA GLY A 81 -9.99 -5.55 -2.32
C GLY A 81 -9.49 -4.77 -3.51
N ARG A 82 -9.31 -5.41 -4.67
CA ARG A 82 -8.88 -4.73 -5.90
C ARG A 82 -9.94 -3.74 -6.38
N LEU A 83 -11.20 -4.16 -6.38
CA LEU A 83 -12.32 -3.31 -6.79
C LEU A 83 -12.51 -2.15 -5.79
N ILE A 84 -12.46 -2.42 -4.48
CA ILE A 84 -12.56 -1.39 -3.45
C ILE A 84 -11.46 -0.33 -3.63
N ASN A 85 -10.21 -0.76 -3.79
CA ASN A 85 -9.09 0.16 -3.98
C ASN A 85 -9.24 0.96 -5.29
N LEU A 86 -9.65 0.31 -6.38
CA LEU A 86 -9.87 0.98 -7.67
C LEU A 86 -10.93 2.08 -7.58
N LEU A 87 -12.05 1.82 -6.90
CA LEU A 87 -13.12 2.79 -6.73
C LEU A 87 -12.66 3.98 -5.89
N ILE A 88 -12.10 3.73 -4.70
CA ILE A 88 -11.68 4.80 -3.79
C ILE A 88 -10.52 5.61 -4.37
N THR A 89 -9.54 4.95 -4.98
CA THR A 89 -8.43 5.64 -5.68
C THR A 89 -8.94 6.53 -6.80
N SER A 90 -9.92 6.06 -7.58
CA SER A 90 -10.50 6.85 -8.68
C SER A 90 -11.29 8.06 -8.18
N VAL A 91 -12.02 7.93 -7.06
CA VAL A 91 -12.66 9.06 -6.39
C VAL A 91 -11.60 10.02 -5.84
N GLY A 92 -10.51 9.51 -5.25
CA GLY A 92 -9.38 10.32 -4.79
C GLY A 92 -8.77 11.18 -5.91
N ILE A 93 -8.51 10.60 -7.08
CA ILE A 93 -8.02 11.34 -8.27
C ILE A 93 -9.01 12.43 -8.69
N PHE A 94 -10.32 12.17 -8.63
CA PHE A 94 -11.32 13.19 -8.93
C PHE A 94 -11.28 14.35 -7.92
N TYR A 95 -11.12 14.08 -6.62
CA TYR A 95 -10.99 15.12 -5.62
C TYR A 95 -9.64 15.86 -5.68
N PHE A 96 -8.57 15.18 -6.09
CA PHE A 96 -7.29 15.80 -6.44
C PHE A 96 -7.47 16.83 -7.58
N TYR A 97 -8.15 16.43 -8.66
CA TYR A 97 -8.53 17.34 -9.75
C TYR A 97 -9.33 18.54 -9.23
N LYS A 98 -10.36 18.32 -8.41
CA LYS A 98 -11.17 19.42 -7.85
C LYS A 98 -10.33 20.37 -7.00
N LEU A 99 -9.47 19.84 -6.15
CA LEU A 99 -8.60 20.66 -5.29
C LEU A 99 -7.65 21.54 -6.12
N ILE A 100 -7.00 20.98 -7.15
CA ILE A 100 -6.10 21.75 -8.01
C ILE A 100 -6.86 22.76 -8.86
N LYS A 101 -8.06 22.41 -9.33
CA LYS A 101 -8.91 23.33 -10.11
C LYS A 101 -9.24 24.58 -9.30
N GLU A 102 -9.54 24.43 -8.02
CA GLU A 102 -9.88 25.53 -7.11
C GLU A 102 -8.66 26.37 -6.65
N THR A 103 -7.45 25.79 -6.66
CA THR A 103 -6.26 26.42 -6.07
C THR A 103 -5.25 26.94 -7.10
N VAL A 104 -5.18 26.32 -8.27
CA VAL A 104 -4.18 26.63 -9.31
C VAL A 104 -4.85 26.92 -10.65
N GLY A 105 -5.81 26.08 -11.06
CA GLY A 105 -6.61 26.32 -12.26
C GLY A 105 -6.94 25.06 -13.05
N LEU A 106 -7.94 25.18 -13.92
CA LEU A 106 -8.55 24.07 -14.66
C LEU A 106 -7.56 23.27 -15.49
N ARG A 107 -6.68 23.95 -16.24
CA ARG A 107 -5.74 23.30 -17.16
C ARG A 107 -4.67 22.50 -16.41
N VAL A 108 -4.17 23.03 -15.29
CA VAL A 108 -3.21 22.34 -14.42
C VAL A 108 -3.89 21.12 -13.80
N ALA A 109 -5.11 21.30 -13.27
CA ALA A 109 -5.88 20.21 -12.68
C ALA A 109 -6.07 19.02 -13.63
N PHE A 110 -6.42 19.29 -14.90
CA PHE A 110 -6.56 18.25 -15.91
C PHE A 110 -5.27 17.46 -16.10
N PHE A 111 -4.16 18.13 -16.41
CA PHE A 111 -2.89 17.44 -16.66
C PHE A 111 -2.36 16.72 -15.41
N SER A 112 -2.48 17.32 -14.23
CA SER A 112 -2.03 16.71 -12.99
C SER A 112 -2.82 15.46 -12.65
N ALA A 113 -4.16 15.50 -12.74
CA ALA A 113 -4.98 14.32 -12.46
C ALA A 113 -4.79 13.22 -13.51
N PHE A 114 -4.56 13.59 -14.76
CA PHE A 114 -4.23 12.64 -15.82
C PHE A 114 -2.89 11.95 -15.53
N LEU A 115 -1.83 12.72 -15.29
CA LEU A 115 -0.50 12.19 -14.96
C LEU A 115 -0.52 11.34 -13.70
N LEU A 116 -1.31 11.72 -12.68
CA LEU A 116 -1.52 10.89 -11.50
C LEU A 116 -2.23 9.58 -11.85
N SER A 117 -3.15 9.56 -12.82
CA SER A 117 -3.85 8.33 -13.23
C SER A 117 -2.97 7.33 -13.98
N THR A 118 -1.91 7.81 -14.66
CA THR A 118 -0.98 6.99 -15.44
C THR A 118 0.32 6.66 -14.72
N SER A 119 0.57 7.28 -13.56
CA SER A 119 1.77 7.07 -12.77
C SER A 119 1.80 5.69 -12.11
N VAL A 120 2.64 5.50 -11.09
CA VAL A 120 2.61 4.30 -10.22
C VAL A 120 1.21 4.02 -9.61
N TRP A 121 0.35 5.03 -9.52
CA TRP A 121 -1.05 4.88 -9.11
C TRP A 121 -1.89 4.06 -10.09
N PHE A 122 -1.45 3.88 -11.32
CA PHE A 122 -2.09 3.01 -12.29
C PHE A 122 -2.09 1.56 -11.80
N GLY A 123 -0.91 1.00 -11.50
CA GLY A 123 -0.76 -0.35 -10.96
C GLY A 123 -1.24 -0.47 -9.52
N PHE A 124 -0.75 0.39 -8.61
CA PHE A 124 -1.11 0.27 -7.18
C PHE A 124 -2.57 0.60 -6.88
N GLY A 125 -3.22 1.43 -7.72
CA GLY A 125 -4.62 1.79 -7.57
C GLY A 125 -5.60 0.63 -7.70
N ARG A 126 -5.13 -0.55 -8.12
CA ARG A 126 -5.93 -1.78 -8.24
C ARG A 126 -5.38 -2.95 -7.42
N LYS A 127 -4.26 -2.80 -6.71
CA LYS A 127 -3.68 -3.87 -5.87
C LYS A 127 -4.45 -3.97 -4.56
N ILE A 128 -4.42 -5.14 -3.92
CA ILE A 128 -5.01 -5.39 -2.59
C ILE A 128 -4.06 -4.83 -1.51
N MET A 129 -3.81 -3.52 -1.59
CA MET A 129 -2.88 -2.80 -0.75
C MET A 129 -3.51 -1.45 -0.36
N PRO A 130 -3.35 -1.01 0.90
CA PRO A 130 -3.98 0.22 1.35
C PRO A 130 -3.23 1.50 0.94
N ASP A 131 -2.14 1.42 0.17
CA ASP A 131 -1.27 2.55 -0.16
C ASP A 131 -1.98 3.67 -0.94
N THR A 132 -2.50 3.40 -2.13
CA THR A 132 -3.28 4.38 -2.91
C THR A 132 -4.63 4.68 -2.27
N PHE A 133 -5.24 3.68 -1.64
CA PHE A 133 -6.51 3.82 -0.90
C PHE A 133 -6.38 4.89 0.21
N SER A 134 -5.34 4.77 1.03
CA SER A 134 -5.04 5.72 2.11
C SER A 134 -4.82 7.12 1.58
N VAL A 135 -3.95 7.26 0.57
CA VAL A 135 -3.61 8.56 0.02
C VAL A 135 -4.82 9.21 -0.65
N ALA A 136 -5.67 8.42 -1.31
CA ALA A 136 -6.95 8.88 -1.85
C ALA A 136 -7.88 9.42 -0.76
N LEU A 137 -8.06 8.69 0.36
CA LEU A 137 -8.86 9.17 1.50
C LEU A 137 -8.32 10.50 2.05
N VAL A 138 -7.00 10.62 2.22
CA VAL A 138 -6.37 11.87 2.69
C VAL A 138 -6.56 13.01 1.69
N ILE A 139 -6.44 12.77 0.38
CA ILE A 139 -6.72 13.80 -0.63
C ILE A 139 -8.17 14.29 -0.57
N ILE A 140 -9.13 13.36 -0.42
CA ILE A 140 -10.55 13.73 -0.29
C ILE A 140 -10.76 14.52 1.01
N GLY A 141 -10.14 14.08 2.11
CA GLY A 141 -10.12 14.81 3.38
C GLY A 141 -9.55 16.22 3.23
N ILE A 142 -8.41 16.37 2.55
CA ILE A 142 -7.78 17.67 2.29
C ILE A 142 -8.72 18.58 1.51
N TYR A 143 -9.40 18.06 0.48
CA TYR A 143 -10.39 18.83 -0.26
C TYR A 143 -11.50 19.36 0.65
N PHE A 144 -12.07 18.52 1.51
CA PHE A 144 -13.11 18.97 2.44
C PHE A 144 -12.58 19.92 3.52
N GLY A 145 -11.34 19.76 3.98
CA GLY A 145 -10.69 20.72 4.87
C GLY A 145 -10.53 22.09 4.20
N TYR A 146 -10.12 22.11 2.93
CA TYR A 146 -10.08 23.33 2.11
C TYR A 146 -11.48 23.96 1.96
N MET A 147 -12.51 23.17 1.65
CA MET A 147 -13.88 23.66 1.54
C MET A 147 -14.43 24.18 2.89
N TYR A 148 -14.04 23.59 4.02
CA TYR A 148 -14.38 24.13 5.34
C TYR A 148 -13.76 25.51 5.57
N LEU A 149 -12.48 25.70 5.22
CA LEU A 149 -11.83 27.00 5.35
C LEU A 149 -12.55 28.09 4.52
N LYS A 150 -13.10 27.74 3.34
CA LYS A 150 -13.89 28.65 2.49
C LYS A 150 -15.31 28.89 2.99
N GLU A 151 -16.04 27.83 3.32
CA GLU A 151 -17.50 27.89 3.49
C GLU A 151 -17.97 27.78 4.96
N ALA A 152 -17.11 27.38 5.89
CA ALA A 152 -17.42 27.13 7.31
C ALA A 152 -18.56 26.13 7.58
N ARG A 153 -18.80 25.18 6.66
CA ARG A 153 -19.85 24.17 6.83
C ARG A 153 -19.38 22.99 7.68
N PHE A 154 -20.16 22.62 8.70
CA PHE A 154 -19.85 21.49 9.58
C PHE A 154 -19.66 20.17 8.84
N LYS A 155 -20.46 19.89 7.81
CA LYS A 155 -20.30 18.69 6.96
C LYS A 155 -18.89 18.58 6.37
N ASN A 156 -18.30 19.69 5.94
CA ASN A 156 -16.95 19.70 5.37
C ASN A 156 -15.90 19.39 6.45
N LEU A 157 -16.08 19.93 7.66
CA LEU A 157 -15.21 19.64 8.80
C LEU A 157 -15.30 18.17 9.23
N LEU A 158 -16.50 17.60 9.27
CA LEU A 158 -16.74 16.20 9.60
C LEU A 158 -16.10 15.26 8.56
N LEU A 159 -16.29 15.53 7.27
CA LEU A 159 -15.67 14.74 6.20
C LEU A 159 -14.15 14.86 6.19
N PHE A 160 -13.61 16.07 6.46
CA PHE A 160 -12.19 16.27 6.67
C PHE A 160 -11.66 15.37 7.80
N PHE A 161 -12.32 15.39 8.96
CA PHE A 161 -11.94 14.58 10.12
C PHE A 161 -11.95 13.10 9.81
N ILE A 162 -13.09 12.56 9.34
CA ILE A 162 -13.26 11.12 9.13
C ILE A 162 -12.28 10.61 8.07
N LEU A 163 -12.22 11.26 6.91
CA LEU A 163 -11.43 10.76 5.77
C LEU A 163 -9.93 10.93 5.98
N SER A 164 -9.49 12.03 6.60
CA SER A 164 -8.07 12.20 6.93
C SER A 164 -7.63 11.21 8.00
N THR A 165 -8.44 11.01 9.05
CA THR A 165 -8.12 10.06 10.13
C THR A 165 -8.03 8.63 9.59
N LEU A 166 -9.05 8.17 8.85
CA LEU A 166 -9.06 6.83 8.28
C LEU A 166 -7.94 6.62 7.26
N GLY A 167 -7.67 7.62 6.41
CA GLY A 167 -6.58 7.58 5.46
C GLY A 167 -5.23 7.40 6.15
N ILE A 168 -4.90 8.25 7.12
CA ILE A 168 -3.62 8.18 7.84
C ILE A 168 -3.52 6.89 8.68
N LEU A 169 -4.62 6.44 9.30
CA LEU A 169 -4.67 5.17 10.04
C LEU A 169 -4.35 3.96 9.16
N CYS A 170 -4.79 3.96 7.90
CA CYS A 170 -4.47 2.88 6.95
C CYS A 170 -3.00 2.88 6.55
N LYS A 171 -2.39 4.07 6.41
CA LYS A 171 -0.97 4.24 6.07
C LYS A 171 -0.47 5.59 6.58
N ILE A 172 0.35 5.55 7.64
CA ILE A 172 1.02 6.72 8.22
C ILE A 172 1.75 7.64 7.21
N PRO A 173 2.35 7.16 6.11
CA PRO A 173 3.07 8.02 5.16
C PRO A 173 2.17 9.07 4.49
N ALA A 174 0.85 8.83 4.41
CA ALA A 174 -0.11 9.78 3.88
C ALA A 174 -0.25 11.06 4.73
N LEU A 175 0.23 11.03 5.98
CA LEU A 175 0.36 12.22 6.84
C LEU A 175 1.21 13.32 6.19
N SER A 176 2.15 12.96 5.31
CA SER A 176 2.94 13.94 4.56
C SER A 176 2.06 14.90 3.76
N LEU A 177 1.00 14.43 3.09
CA LEU A 177 0.06 15.31 2.39
C LEU A 177 -0.78 16.14 3.36
N PHE A 178 -1.21 15.54 4.47
CA PHE A 178 -2.01 16.21 5.49
C PHE A 178 -1.30 17.43 6.09
N SER A 179 0.04 17.43 6.11
CA SER A 179 0.85 18.56 6.57
C SER A 179 0.62 19.87 5.81
N VAL A 180 -0.01 19.83 4.63
CA VAL A 180 -0.39 21.01 3.84
C VAL A 180 -1.17 22.03 4.67
N PHE A 181 -1.96 21.60 5.64
CA PHE A 181 -2.73 22.54 6.46
C PHE A 181 -1.89 23.44 7.36
N GLY A 182 -0.60 23.13 7.57
CA GLY A 182 0.35 24.04 8.22
C GLY A 182 0.40 25.43 7.56
N ILE A 183 0.10 25.53 6.27
CA ILE A 183 0.12 26.83 5.57
C ILE A 183 -1.08 27.73 5.92
N ALA A 184 -2.22 27.14 6.34
CA ALA A 184 -3.46 27.87 6.55
C ALA A 184 -3.29 28.96 7.63
N PHE A 185 -2.38 28.76 8.58
CA PHE A 185 -2.00 29.69 9.62
C PHE A 185 -1.60 31.04 9.04
N PHE A 186 -0.76 31.02 8.00
CA PHE A 186 -0.17 32.21 7.39
C PHE A 186 -1.10 32.93 6.39
N ILE A 187 -2.20 32.31 5.98
CA ILE A 187 -3.15 32.91 5.03
C ILE A 187 -4.09 33.85 5.78
N LYS A 188 -3.80 35.16 5.76
CA LYS A 188 -4.54 36.18 6.52
C LYS A 188 -6.02 36.30 6.14
N SER A 189 -6.40 35.96 4.91
CA SER A 189 -7.78 36.06 4.43
C SER A 189 -8.74 35.04 5.06
N ILE A 190 -8.22 34.00 5.70
CA ILE A 190 -9.04 32.99 6.37
C ILE A 190 -9.31 33.45 7.82
N PRO A 191 -10.58 33.47 8.27
CA PRO A 191 -10.93 33.79 9.66
C PRO A 191 -10.22 32.90 10.67
N VAL A 192 -9.73 33.50 11.76
CA VAL A 192 -8.96 32.80 12.81
C VAL A 192 -9.76 31.65 13.42
N SER A 193 -11.06 31.85 13.69
CA SER A 193 -11.94 30.81 14.25
C SER A 193 -11.92 29.54 13.41
N ARG A 194 -12.02 29.66 12.08
CA ARG A 194 -11.99 28.52 11.15
C ARG A 194 -10.66 27.78 11.20
N LYS A 195 -9.53 28.51 11.26
CA LYS A 195 -8.19 27.91 11.37
C LYS A 195 -8.07 27.13 12.67
N VAL A 196 -8.48 27.73 13.78
CA VAL A 196 -8.42 27.11 15.11
C VAL A 196 -9.27 25.84 15.13
N THR A 197 -10.51 25.87 14.64
CA THR A 197 -11.35 24.67 14.58
C THR A 197 -10.72 23.58 13.70
N LEU A 198 -10.22 23.93 12.52
CA LEU A 198 -9.56 22.96 11.64
C LEU A 198 -8.35 22.33 12.33
N TYR A 199 -7.54 23.12 13.03
CA TYR A 199 -6.37 22.62 13.75
C TYR A 199 -6.71 21.77 14.97
N LEU A 200 -7.75 22.12 15.73
CA LEU A 200 -8.22 21.27 16.84
C LEU A 200 -8.71 19.91 16.31
N VAL A 201 -9.49 19.91 15.24
CA VAL A 201 -9.97 18.67 14.60
C VAL A 201 -8.81 17.89 13.96
N GLY A 202 -7.86 18.57 13.34
CA GLY A 202 -6.67 17.94 12.79
C GLY A 202 -5.73 17.37 13.86
N ALA A 203 -5.61 18.05 15.01
CA ALA A 203 -4.87 17.55 16.16
C ALA A 203 -5.55 16.31 16.75
N LEU A 204 -6.88 16.32 16.88
CA LEU A 204 -7.65 15.14 17.30
C LEU A 204 -7.43 13.94 16.35
N SER A 205 -7.47 14.19 15.03
CA SER A 205 -7.16 13.18 14.00
C SER A 205 -5.76 12.58 14.21
N PHE A 206 -4.76 13.45 14.38
CA PHE A 206 -3.38 13.05 14.61
C PHE A 206 -3.21 12.29 15.94
N SER A 207 -3.90 12.69 17.01
CA SER A 207 -3.88 11.98 18.30
C SER A 207 -4.40 10.55 18.17
N ILE A 208 -5.50 10.33 17.44
CA ILE A 208 -6.04 8.98 17.20
C ILE A 208 -5.02 8.11 16.44
N VAL A 209 -4.40 8.67 15.41
CA VAL A 209 -3.33 7.99 14.65
C VAL A 209 -2.17 7.62 15.57
N CYS A 210 -1.74 8.54 16.43
CA CYS A 210 -0.64 8.30 17.36
C CYS A 210 -0.98 7.20 18.37
N VAL A 211 -2.22 7.14 18.88
CA VAL A 211 -2.65 6.06 19.76
C VAL A 211 -2.55 4.71 19.07
N TRP A 212 -2.96 4.59 17.81
CA TRP A 212 -2.81 3.34 17.06
C TRP A 212 -1.33 2.96 16.86
N TYR A 213 -0.56 3.84 16.23
CA TYR A 213 0.79 3.51 15.76
C TYR A 213 1.87 3.48 16.84
N PHE A 214 1.74 4.30 17.89
CA PHE A 214 2.79 4.48 18.90
C PHE A 214 2.41 3.94 20.28
N TYR A 215 1.18 3.48 20.47
CA TYR A 215 0.77 2.80 21.70
C TYR A 215 0.20 1.41 21.41
N TRP A 216 -0.83 1.32 20.57
CA TRP A 216 -1.53 0.05 20.35
C TRP A 216 -0.68 -0.96 19.58
N VAL A 217 -0.06 -0.56 18.47
CA VAL A 217 0.82 -1.46 17.70
C VAL A 217 1.99 -1.98 18.53
N PRO A 218 2.76 -1.15 19.26
CA PRO A 218 3.79 -1.65 20.17
C PRO A 218 3.24 -2.65 21.20
N TYR A 219 2.04 -2.42 21.76
CA TYR A 219 1.39 -3.38 22.64
C TYR A 219 1.09 -4.72 21.95
N LEU A 220 0.57 -4.68 20.72
CA LEU A 220 0.31 -5.91 19.94
C LEU A 220 1.60 -6.67 19.66
N VAL A 221 2.67 -5.98 19.27
CA VAL A 221 3.97 -6.59 18.99
C VAL A 221 4.56 -7.22 20.25
N THR A 222 4.57 -6.52 21.38
CA THR A 222 5.16 -7.05 22.63
C THR A 222 4.34 -8.19 23.24
N THR A 223 3.02 -8.18 23.04
CA THR A 223 2.11 -9.19 23.62
C THR A 223 2.00 -10.44 22.74
N TYR A 224 1.99 -10.28 21.41
CA TYR A 224 1.66 -11.37 20.46
C TYR A 224 2.81 -11.71 19.50
N GLY A 225 3.83 -10.86 19.37
CA GLY A 225 5.11 -11.20 18.75
C GLY A 225 5.22 -11.03 17.23
N TYR A 226 4.19 -10.54 16.53
CA TYR A 226 4.23 -10.29 15.08
C TYR A 226 4.20 -8.80 14.75
N GLU A 227 5.14 -8.34 13.93
CA GLU A 227 5.29 -6.95 13.49
C GLU A 227 5.35 -6.86 11.96
N LEU A 228 4.62 -5.89 11.38
CA LEU A 228 4.60 -5.67 9.93
C LEU A 228 5.70 -4.72 9.42
N TYR A 229 6.15 -3.76 10.23
CA TYR A 229 7.10 -2.74 9.82
C TYR A 229 8.13 -2.46 10.90
N PHE A 230 9.38 -2.26 10.49
CA PHE A 230 10.54 -2.15 11.38
C PHE A 230 11.06 -0.70 11.38
N PRO A 231 10.58 0.18 12.29
CA PRO A 231 11.01 1.57 12.31
C PRO A 231 12.48 1.70 12.70
N ARG A 232 13.22 2.56 12.01
CA ARG A 232 14.64 2.85 12.33
C ARG A 232 14.77 4.04 13.27
N SER A 233 15.89 4.16 13.97
CA SER A 233 16.26 5.46 14.54
C SER A 233 16.59 6.46 13.42
N MET A 234 16.57 7.76 13.71
CA MET A 234 16.87 8.78 12.70
C MET A 234 18.30 8.68 12.16
N SER A 235 19.26 8.30 13.01
CA SER A 235 20.66 8.15 12.62
C SER A 235 20.89 6.91 11.76
N GLU A 236 20.32 5.76 12.13
CA GLU A 236 20.40 4.52 11.34
C GLU A 236 19.76 4.71 9.97
N GLY A 237 18.50 5.18 9.95
CA GLY A 237 17.78 5.31 8.70
C GLY A 237 18.40 6.35 7.75
N PHE A 238 19.02 7.41 8.29
CA PHE A 238 19.78 8.35 7.46
C PHE A 238 21.00 7.69 6.79
N LYS A 239 21.76 6.87 7.54
CA LYS A 239 22.90 6.14 7.00
C LYS A 239 22.46 5.14 5.92
N GLU A 240 21.45 4.32 6.21
CA GLU A 240 20.92 3.32 5.29
C GLU A 240 20.41 3.95 3.98
N VAL A 241 19.68 5.06 4.07
CA VAL A 241 19.18 5.79 2.89
C VAL A 241 20.32 6.39 2.07
N LEU A 242 21.38 6.87 2.72
CA LEU A 242 22.55 7.42 2.04
C LEU A 242 23.35 6.33 1.32
N GLU A 243 23.49 5.15 1.93
CA GLU A 243 24.14 3.99 1.31
C GLU A 243 23.36 3.49 0.08
N LEU A 244 22.02 3.57 0.13
CA LEU A 244 21.11 3.19 -0.95
C LEU A 244 20.64 4.39 -1.80
N TRP A 245 21.44 5.46 -1.89
CA TRP A 245 21.04 6.68 -2.61
C TRP A 245 20.66 6.45 -4.09
N PRO A 246 21.27 5.51 -4.86
CA PRO A 246 20.84 5.27 -6.24
C PRO A 246 19.42 4.71 -6.30
N GLN A 247 19.09 3.75 -5.43
CA GLN A 247 17.76 3.15 -5.32
C GLN A 247 16.74 4.14 -4.77
N LEU A 248 17.15 5.02 -3.85
CA LEU A 248 16.34 6.14 -3.39
C LEU A 248 15.94 7.05 -4.56
N LEU A 249 16.92 7.49 -5.35
CA LEU A 249 16.66 8.38 -6.48
C LEU A 249 15.77 7.71 -7.55
N GLU A 250 15.97 6.42 -7.78
CA GLU A 250 15.16 5.61 -8.71
C GLU A 250 13.66 5.67 -8.36
N LYS A 251 13.32 5.80 -7.07
CA LYS A 251 11.92 5.99 -6.64
C LYS A 251 11.30 7.25 -7.21
N PHE A 252 12.08 8.30 -7.39
CA PHE A 252 11.60 9.59 -7.89
C PHE A 252 11.78 9.75 -9.40
N TYR A 253 12.94 9.40 -9.96
CA TYR A 253 13.19 9.63 -11.40
C TYR A 253 12.50 8.62 -12.31
N PHE A 254 12.17 7.43 -11.81
CA PHE A 254 11.50 6.40 -12.60
C PHE A 254 10.22 5.91 -11.95
N VAL A 255 10.28 5.27 -10.76
CA VAL A 255 9.14 4.56 -10.16
C VAL A 255 7.92 5.46 -10.00
N ALA A 256 8.07 6.70 -9.54
CA ALA A 256 6.98 7.62 -9.31
C ALA A 256 6.01 7.75 -10.49
N PHE A 257 6.53 7.81 -11.73
CA PHE A 257 5.72 7.89 -12.95
C PHE A 257 5.74 6.61 -13.80
N SER A 258 6.60 5.65 -13.48
CA SER A 258 6.99 4.55 -14.37
C SER A 258 7.42 5.05 -15.77
N SER A 259 7.94 6.28 -15.85
CA SER A 259 8.20 6.98 -17.12
C SER A 259 9.27 8.06 -16.94
N PHE A 260 10.35 7.97 -17.72
CA PHE A 260 11.38 9.00 -17.78
C PHE A 260 10.85 10.29 -18.41
N ILE A 261 9.93 10.19 -19.38
CA ILE A 261 9.28 11.36 -19.98
C ILE A 261 8.42 12.09 -18.94
N GLY A 262 7.73 11.35 -18.06
CA GLY A 262 6.97 11.89 -16.94
C GLY A 262 7.87 12.64 -15.96
N PHE A 263 9.04 12.08 -15.64
CA PHE A 263 10.03 12.77 -14.81
C PHE A 263 10.63 14.01 -15.49
N ALA A 264 10.88 13.99 -16.80
CA ALA A 264 11.29 15.18 -17.54
C ALA A 264 10.23 16.29 -17.48
N CYS A 265 8.94 15.93 -17.54
CA CYS A 265 7.84 16.89 -17.32
C CYS A 265 7.87 17.47 -15.90
N PHE A 266 8.19 16.65 -14.89
CA PHE A 266 8.38 17.12 -13.51
C PHE A 266 9.52 18.15 -13.41
N LEU A 267 10.69 17.88 -14.00
CA LEU A 267 11.80 18.83 -14.03
C LEU A 267 11.43 20.15 -14.73
N GLY A 268 10.72 20.07 -15.86
CA GLY A 268 10.16 21.25 -16.51
C GLY A 268 9.19 22.01 -15.60
N GLY A 269 8.39 21.28 -14.82
CA GLY A 269 7.46 21.83 -13.84
C GLY A 269 8.17 22.61 -12.75
N VAL A 270 9.23 22.03 -12.20
CA VAL A 270 10.11 22.68 -11.21
C VAL A 270 10.63 24.01 -11.75
N TYR A 271 11.18 24.02 -12.97
CA TYR A 271 11.67 25.24 -13.63
C TYR A 271 10.58 26.32 -13.74
N PHE A 272 9.39 25.99 -14.26
CA PHE A 272 8.31 26.97 -14.42
C PHE A 272 7.73 27.45 -13.08
N MET A 273 7.66 26.60 -12.07
CA MET A 273 7.23 27.01 -10.73
C MET A 273 8.22 27.99 -10.09
N PHE A 274 9.53 27.79 -10.28
CA PHE A 274 10.54 28.76 -9.84
C PHE A 274 10.47 30.09 -10.57
N LYS A 275 10.15 30.06 -11.87
CA LYS A 275 9.91 31.27 -12.68
C LYS A 275 8.68 32.02 -12.21
N ASP A 276 7.59 31.31 -11.92
CA ASP A 276 6.29 31.87 -11.50
C ASP A 276 6.12 31.89 -9.97
N ARG A 277 7.22 31.92 -9.21
CA ARG A 277 7.24 31.73 -7.75
C ARG A 277 6.44 32.75 -6.96
N SER A 278 6.29 33.98 -7.47
CA SER A 278 5.49 35.02 -6.84
C SER A 278 3.99 34.68 -6.91
N LEU A 279 3.52 34.23 -8.07
CA LEU A 279 2.15 33.78 -8.29
C LEU A 279 1.85 32.50 -7.50
N LEU A 280 2.79 31.56 -7.47
CA LEU A 280 2.62 30.25 -6.87
C LEU A 280 3.15 30.13 -5.44
N LYS A 281 3.38 31.26 -4.74
CA LYS A 281 4.01 31.29 -3.41
C LYS A 281 3.43 30.25 -2.45
N TRP A 282 2.10 30.22 -2.29
CA TRP A 282 1.45 29.30 -1.36
C TRP A 282 1.48 27.83 -1.81
N VAL A 283 1.48 27.58 -3.13
CA VAL A 283 1.64 26.23 -3.68
C VAL A 283 3.05 25.72 -3.40
N ILE A 284 4.07 26.54 -3.63
CA ILE A 284 5.47 26.18 -3.37
C ILE A 284 5.68 25.92 -1.87
N VAL A 285 5.18 26.80 -1.00
CA VAL A 285 5.27 26.58 0.46
C VAL A 285 4.55 25.30 0.88
N SER A 286 3.37 25.01 0.29
CA SER A 286 2.65 23.74 0.54
C SER A 286 3.52 22.54 0.18
N ILE A 287 4.10 22.55 -1.02
CA ILE A 287 4.99 21.49 -1.49
C ILE A 287 6.18 21.35 -0.54
N SER A 288 6.86 22.45 -0.19
CA SER A 288 7.99 22.42 0.75
C SER A 288 7.64 21.77 2.09
N VAL A 289 6.49 22.10 2.69
CA VAL A 289 6.06 21.51 3.96
C VAL A 289 5.81 20.00 3.80
N ILE A 290 5.12 19.59 2.73
CA ILE A 290 4.89 18.17 2.42
C ILE A 290 6.23 17.44 2.23
N THR A 291 7.15 18.03 1.45
CA THR A 291 8.47 17.44 1.17
C THR A 291 9.29 17.26 2.45
N VAL A 292 9.30 18.24 3.37
CA VAL A 292 10.03 18.11 4.64
C VAL A 292 9.49 16.95 5.47
N VAL A 293 8.17 16.85 5.63
CA VAL A 293 7.55 15.74 6.39
C VAL A 293 7.81 14.40 5.70
N PHE A 294 7.76 14.37 4.37
CA PHE A 294 8.05 13.16 3.59
C PHE A 294 9.52 12.73 3.71
N ILE A 295 10.48 13.66 3.75
CA ILE A 295 11.89 13.37 4.00
C ILE A 295 12.07 12.75 5.40
N THR A 296 11.39 13.28 6.42
CA THR A 296 11.40 12.67 7.76
C THR A 296 10.90 11.22 7.71
N PHE A 297 9.85 10.95 6.93
CA PHE A 297 9.35 9.60 6.72
C PHE A 297 10.35 8.68 6.02
N ILE A 298 11.02 9.16 4.95
CA ILE A 298 12.08 8.41 4.25
C ILE A 298 13.18 8.01 5.24
N ILE A 299 13.65 8.96 6.05
CA ILE A 299 14.69 8.69 7.04
C ILE A 299 14.18 7.70 8.09
N LYS A 300 12.94 7.85 8.58
CA LYS A 300 12.40 6.96 9.62
C LYS A 300 12.18 5.52 9.16
N THR A 301 11.99 5.32 7.85
CA THR A 301 11.84 4.00 7.22
C THR A 301 13.17 3.36 6.80
N GLY A 302 14.24 4.14 6.66
CA GLY A 302 15.58 3.63 6.37
C GLY A 302 15.64 2.84 5.06
N LEU A 303 16.31 1.68 5.09
CA LEU A 303 16.53 0.81 3.93
C LEU A 303 15.23 0.35 3.25
N VAL A 304 14.10 0.34 3.96
CA VAL A 304 12.81 -0.12 3.44
C VAL A 304 12.32 0.80 2.32
N PHE A 305 12.55 2.11 2.42
CA PHE A 305 12.08 3.06 1.41
C PHE A 305 12.79 2.89 0.06
N PRO A 306 14.14 2.86 -0.02
CA PRO A 306 14.84 2.61 -1.28
C PRO A 306 14.57 1.24 -1.89
N LEU A 307 14.22 0.23 -1.09
CA LEU A 307 14.04 -1.14 -1.60
C LEU A 307 12.59 -1.45 -2.05
N HIS A 308 11.60 -0.65 -1.67
CA HIS A 308 10.20 -0.94 -1.96
C HIS A 308 9.47 0.19 -2.70
N SER A 309 8.97 -0.13 -3.90
CA SER A 309 8.39 0.84 -4.84
C SER A 309 7.14 1.56 -4.36
N TYR A 310 6.33 0.97 -3.46
CA TYR A 310 5.08 1.59 -3.00
C TYR A 310 5.27 2.74 -2.00
N TYR A 311 6.45 2.87 -1.39
CA TYR A 311 6.69 3.93 -0.40
C TYR A 311 6.68 5.34 -1.00
N VAL A 312 6.89 5.49 -2.31
CA VAL A 312 6.82 6.78 -3.00
C VAL A 312 5.39 7.26 -3.27
N VAL A 313 4.40 6.36 -3.25
CA VAL A 313 2.98 6.63 -3.60
C VAL A 313 2.41 7.91 -2.98
N PRO A 314 2.65 8.23 -1.69
CA PRO A 314 2.13 9.45 -1.06
C PRO A 314 2.66 10.76 -1.66
N TYR A 315 3.85 10.75 -2.26
CA TYR A 315 4.48 11.94 -2.81
C TYR A 315 4.20 12.15 -4.31
N VAL A 316 3.74 11.12 -5.02
CA VAL A 316 3.43 11.19 -6.45
C VAL A 316 2.36 12.25 -6.80
N PRO A 317 1.31 12.52 -5.97
CA PRO A 317 0.40 13.64 -6.21
C PRO A 317 1.11 15.00 -6.30
N VAL A 318 2.16 15.22 -5.51
CA VAL A 318 2.98 16.44 -5.58
C VAL A 318 3.72 16.50 -6.90
N MET A 319 4.39 15.41 -7.29
CA MET A 319 5.10 15.34 -8.56
C MET A 319 4.17 15.54 -9.76
N ALA A 320 2.97 14.95 -9.73
CA ALA A 320 1.95 15.11 -10.76
C ALA A 320 1.41 16.55 -10.84
N LEU A 321 1.27 17.25 -9.70
CA LEU A 321 0.93 18.68 -9.69
C LEU A 321 2.01 19.49 -10.43
N VAL A 322 3.28 19.29 -10.07
CA VAL A 322 4.42 20.01 -10.65
C VAL A 322 4.54 19.73 -12.15
N ALA A 323 4.50 18.46 -12.56
CA ALA A 323 4.55 18.07 -13.98
C ALA A 323 3.34 18.59 -14.78
N GLY A 324 2.14 18.55 -14.19
CA GLY A 324 0.93 19.11 -14.82
C GLY A 324 0.99 20.63 -14.99
N TYR A 325 1.71 21.33 -14.09
CA TYR A 325 1.98 22.76 -14.25
C TYR A 325 2.80 23.04 -15.51
N PHE A 326 3.84 22.26 -15.78
CA PHE A 326 4.62 22.37 -17.02
C PHE A 326 3.75 22.15 -18.26
N LEU A 327 2.97 21.07 -18.32
CA LEU A 327 2.10 20.79 -19.47
C LEU A 327 1.06 21.90 -19.71
N SER A 328 0.66 22.62 -18.65
CA SER A 328 -0.22 23.78 -18.78
C SER A 328 0.43 24.97 -19.51
N LYS A 329 1.76 25.08 -19.50
CA LYS A 329 2.55 26.13 -20.18
C LYS A 329 2.91 25.76 -21.63
N VAL A 330 2.85 24.48 -21.98
CA VAL A 330 3.13 23.99 -23.33
C VAL A 330 1.93 24.26 -24.25
N LYS A 331 2.16 24.48 -25.56
CA LYS A 331 1.05 24.61 -26.53
C LYS A 331 0.20 23.32 -26.52
N PRO A 332 -1.15 23.41 -26.55
CA PRO A 332 -2.04 22.25 -26.36
C PRO A 332 -1.65 21.02 -27.19
N ARG A 333 -1.39 21.18 -28.50
CA ARG A 333 -0.99 20.08 -29.38
C ARG A 333 0.19 19.27 -28.86
N TYR A 334 1.23 19.93 -28.36
CA TYR A 334 2.43 19.28 -27.87
C TYR A 334 2.23 18.71 -26.46
N ALA A 335 1.43 19.38 -25.63
CA ALA A 335 1.08 18.86 -24.31
C ALA A 335 0.35 17.51 -24.41
N TYR A 336 -0.58 17.35 -25.36
CA TYR A 336 -1.27 16.09 -25.59
C TYR A 336 -0.37 15.00 -26.19
N ILE A 337 0.57 15.35 -27.08
CA ILE A 337 1.57 14.41 -27.60
C ILE A 337 2.44 13.89 -26.45
N ILE A 338 3.01 14.79 -25.63
CA ILE A 338 3.82 14.41 -24.47
C ILE A 338 3.01 13.53 -23.51
N LEU A 339 1.77 13.91 -23.20
CA LEU A 339 0.89 13.14 -22.33
C LEU A 339 0.63 11.73 -22.86
N THR A 340 0.47 11.58 -24.18
CA THR A 340 0.29 10.28 -24.83
C THR A 340 1.55 9.43 -24.70
N LEU A 341 2.72 10.00 -24.95
CA LEU A 341 4.01 9.30 -24.80
C LEU A 341 4.25 8.85 -23.35
N VAL A 342 3.98 9.72 -22.37
CA VAL A 342 4.05 9.37 -20.93
C VAL A 342 3.09 8.21 -20.63
N THR A 343 1.89 8.23 -21.17
CA THR A 343 0.89 7.17 -20.96
C THR A 343 1.37 5.83 -21.50
N ILE A 344 1.92 5.81 -22.71
CA ILE A 344 2.43 4.59 -23.35
C ILE A 344 3.60 4.02 -22.54
N GLU A 345 4.59 4.86 -22.22
CA GLU A 345 5.76 4.44 -21.43
C GLU A 345 5.34 3.92 -20.05
N ALA A 346 4.50 4.66 -19.34
CA ALA A 346 4.10 4.33 -17.97
C ALA A 346 3.26 3.06 -17.88
N ILE A 347 2.31 2.85 -18.80
CA ILE A 347 1.47 1.65 -18.81
C ILE A 347 2.28 0.43 -19.29
N ALA A 348 3.13 0.58 -20.31
CA ALA A 348 3.99 -0.51 -20.78
C ALA A 348 4.93 -1.01 -19.67
N ASN A 349 5.52 -0.09 -18.89
CA ASN A 349 6.39 -0.44 -17.75
C ASN A 349 5.64 -1.05 -16.55
N GLN A 350 4.30 -1.05 -16.55
CA GLN A 350 3.47 -1.63 -15.49
C GLN A 350 2.61 -2.81 -15.99
N GLN A 351 2.78 -3.25 -17.24
CA GLN A 351 1.92 -4.28 -17.82
C GLN A 351 2.02 -5.62 -17.08
N ASP A 352 3.18 -5.97 -16.52
CA ASP A 352 3.40 -7.24 -15.81
C ASP A 352 2.54 -7.35 -14.55
N ASP A 353 2.14 -6.22 -13.96
CA ASP A 353 1.20 -6.18 -12.82
C ASP A 353 -0.26 -6.46 -13.24
N MET A 354 -0.52 -6.61 -14.54
CA MET A 354 -1.85 -6.87 -15.09
C MET A 354 -2.10 -8.34 -15.41
N PHE A 355 -1.05 -9.18 -15.43
CA PHE A 355 -1.12 -10.58 -15.83
C PHE A 355 -0.57 -11.50 -14.73
N ILE A 356 -1.20 -12.66 -14.56
CA ILE A 356 -0.61 -13.76 -13.79
C ILE A 356 0.31 -14.54 -14.73
N LYS A 357 1.52 -14.87 -14.25
CA LYS A 357 2.42 -15.76 -14.98
C LYS A 357 1.91 -17.20 -14.82
N LYS A 358 1.86 -17.95 -15.93
CA LYS A 358 1.48 -19.37 -15.92
C LYS A 358 2.29 -20.21 -14.91
N SER A 359 3.56 -19.85 -14.69
CA SER A 359 4.43 -20.50 -13.71
C SER A 359 4.00 -20.31 -12.25
N GLU A 360 3.04 -19.44 -11.97
CA GLU A 360 2.53 -19.15 -10.62
C GLU A 360 1.12 -19.74 -10.39
N GLU A 361 0.44 -20.20 -11.44
CA GLU A 361 -0.96 -20.64 -11.38
C GLU A 361 -1.15 -21.92 -10.56
N TYR A 362 -0.13 -22.77 -10.45
CA TYR A 362 -0.17 -24.01 -9.67
C TYR A 362 -0.57 -23.80 -8.20
N LYS A 363 -0.24 -22.62 -7.64
CA LYS A 363 -0.59 -22.25 -6.26
C LYS A 363 -2.10 -22.15 -6.02
N LEU A 364 -2.91 -21.93 -7.07
CA LEU A 364 -4.37 -21.87 -6.94
C LEU A 364 -4.98 -23.21 -6.56
N GLY A 365 -4.29 -24.33 -6.84
CA GLY A 365 -4.74 -25.66 -6.45
C GLY A 365 -4.42 -26.01 -5.00
N LEU A 366 -3.59 -25.23 -4.31
CA LEU A 366 -3.03 -25.60 -3.01
C LEU A 366 -4.11 -25.76 -1.93
N GLU A 367 -5.13 -24.91 -1.91
CA GLU A 367 -6.27 -24.99 -0.98
C GLU A 367 -7.03 -26.30 -1.15
N SER A 368 -7.33 -26.71 -2.39
CA SER A 368 -8.01 -27.98 -2.66
C SER A 368 -7.16 -29.20 -2.30
N ILE A 369 -5.84 -29.09 -2.37
CA ILE A 369 -4.92 -30.14 -1.93
C ILE A 369 -4.96 -30.23 -0.39
N THR A 370 -4.80 -29.11 0.31
CA THR A 370 -4.78 -29.12 1.78
C THR A 370 -6.11 -29.52 2.38
N GLU A 371 -7.25 -29.06 1.85
CA GLU A 371 -8.58 -29.48 2.30
C GLU A 371 -8.78 -31.01 2.27
N LYS A 372 -8.15 -31.69 1.30
CA LYS A 372 -8.29 -33.13 1.10
C LYS A 372 -7.31 -33.97 1.92
N TYR A 373 -6.09 -33.48 2.09
CA TYR A 373 -4.98 -34.28 2.64
C TYR A 373 -4.50 -33.81 4.01
N VAL A 374 -4.81 -32.57 4.43
CA VAL A 374 -4.40 -32.01 5.72
C VAL A 374 -5.64 -31.81 6.59
N PRO A 375 -5.72 -32.44 7.78
CA PRO A 375 -6.85 -32.22 8.69
C PRO A 375 -7.02 -30.74 9.06
N SER A 376 -8.28 -30.30 9.12
CA SER A 376 -8.61 -28.92 9.51
C SER A 376 -8.09 -28.60 10.90
N GLY A 377 -7.35 -27.50 11.03
CA GLY A 377 -6.78 -27.03 12.29
C GLY A 377 -5.36 -27.52 12.56
N SER A 378 -4.82 -28.45 11.78
CA SER A 378 -3.42 -28.85 11.87
C SER A 378 -2.48 -27.72 11.48
N LEU A 379 -1.35 -27.63 12.19
CA LEU A 379 -0.30 -26.67 11.87
C LEU A 379 0.64 -27.24 10.81
N ILE A 380 1.00 -26.40 9.85
CA ILE A 380 1.84 -26.79 8.72
C ILE A 380 3.14 -26.00 8.66
N VAL A 381 4.11 -26.55 7.94
CA VAL A 381 5.33 -25.86 7.52
C VAL A 381 5.35 -25.83 6.00
N ILE A 382 5.70 -24.70 5.39
CA ILE A 382 5.89 -24.58 3.92
C ILE A 382 7.31 -24.11 3.61
N ASN A 383 7.98 -24.75 2.63
CA ASN A 383 9.25 -24.26 2.06
C ASN A 383 9.03 -23.09 1.09
N GLY A 384 8.68 -21.94 1.64
CA GLY A 384 8.45 -20.71 0.91
C GLY A 384 9.61 -19.74 0.97
N THR A 385 9.34 -18.50 0.57
CA THR A 385 10.05 -17.34 1.13
C THR A 385 9.32 -16.91 2.40
N PRO A 386 9.81 -15.94 3.20
CA PRO A 386 9.01 -15.29 4.25
C PRO A 386 7.73 -14.56 3.71
N SER A 387 7.37 -14.76 2.45
CA SER A 387 6.11 -14.30 1.86
C SER A 387 4.92 -15.10 2.41
N PRO A 388 3.82 -14.45 2.80
CA PRO A 388 2.60 -15.12 3.23
C PRO A 388 1.77 -15.69 2.08
N GLN A 389 2.25 -15.61 0.84
CA GLN A 389 1.48 -16.03 -0.34
C GLN A 389 1.11 -17.52 -0.29
N HIS A 390 2.08 -18.41 -0.07
CA HIS A 390 1.80 -19.85 -0.02
C HIS A 390 0.91 -20.24 1.16
N MET A 391 1.16 -19.67 2.35
CA MET A 391 0.30 -19.88 3.51
C MET A 391 -1.13 -19.37 3.28
N TYR A 392 -1.27 -18.25 2.56
CA TYR A 392 -2.59 -17.75 2.18
C TYR A 392 -3.32 -18.76 1.28
N PHE A 393 -2.69 -19.24 0.21
CA PHE A 393 -3.28 -20.19 -0.73
C PHE A 393 -3.42 -21.62 -0.19
N SER A 394 -2.73 -22.00 0.89
CA SER A 394 -2.96 -23.28 1.54
C SER A 394 -4.17 -23.29 2.45
N HIS A 395 -4.67 -22.11 2.84
CA HIS A 395 -5.75 -21.97 3.83
C HIS A 395 -5.47 -22.70 5.16
N CYS A 396 -4.19 -22.87 5.49
CA CYS A 396 -3.76 -23.45 6.75
C CYS A 396 -3.05 -22.39 7.60
N LYS A 397 -2.70 -22.75 8.83
CA LYS A 397 -1.88 -21.94 9.75
C LYS A 397 -0.54 -22.62 9.99
N GLY A 398 0.50 -21.82 10.23
CA GLY A 398 1.79 -22.36 10.66
C GLY A 398 2.97 -21.49 10.24
N TRP A 399 4.04 -22.14 9.77
CA TRP A 399 5.32 -21.51 9.44
C TRP A 399 5.59 -21.51 7.94
N THR A 400 6.27 -20.47 7.46
CA THR A 400 6.91 -20.45 6.13
C THR A 400 8.38 -20.12 6.35
N GLU A 401 9.25 -20.95 5.80
CA GLU A 401 10.71 -20.74 5.88
C GLU A 401 11.37 -21.14 4.58
N THR A 402 12.60 -20.69 4.36
CA THR A 402 13.32 -21.05 3.13
C THR A 402 13.68 -22.53 3.11
N SER A 403 13.79 -23.10 1.91
CA SER A 403 14.22 -24.49 1.72
C SER A 403 15.53 -24.79 2.44
N GLU A 404 16.45 -23.83 2.50
CA GLU A 404 17.73 -23.94 3.20
C GLU A 404 17.55 -24.06 4.72
N VAL A 405 16.65 -23.25 5.31
CA VAL A 405 16.36 -23.28 6.75
C VAL A 405 15.68 -24.59 7.13
N ILE A 406 14.69 -25.03 6.35
CA ILE A 406 13.96 -26.28 6.64
C ILE A 406 14.88 -27.51 6.55
N LYS A 407 15.91 -27.46 5.69
CA LYS A 407 16.93 -28.50 5.55
C LYS A 407 17.96 -28.53 6.68
N GLN A 408 18.02 -27.52 7.55
CA GLN A 408 18.96 -27.54 8.67
C GLN A 408 18.58 -28.62 9.68
N ASP A 409 19.60 -29.27 10.25
CA ASP A 409 19.41 -30.28 11.28
C ASP A 409 18.60 -29.68 12.44
N ASN A 410 17.59 -30.42 12.90
CA ASN A 410 16.65 -30.06 13.97
C ASN A 410 15.55 -29.02 13.66
N PHE A 411 15.50 -28.38 12.48
CA PHE A 411 14.45 -27.39 12.22
C PHE A 411 13.05 -28.04 12.28
N LEU A 412 12.83 -29.11 11.51
CA LEU A 412 11.56 -29.84 11.49
C LEU A 412 11.20 -30.42 12.86
N ASP A 413 12.20 -30.92 13.59
CA ASP A 413 12.00 -31.38 14.97
C ASP A 413 11.57 -30.24 15.90
N SER A 414 12.13 -29.04 15.73
CA SER A 414 11.80 -27.88 16.56
C SER A 414 10.36 -27.43 16.35
N VAL A 415 9.89 -27.32 15.10
CA VAL A 415 8.52 -26.89 14.81
C VAL A 415 7.50 -28.00 15.07
N SER A 416 7.87 -29.28 14.88
CA SER A 416 7.05 -30.42 15.30
C SER A 416 6.83 -30.43 16.82
N SER A 417 7.85 -30.07 17.62
CA SER A 417 7.69 -29.90 19.07
C SER A 417 6.77 -28.75 19.49
N LEU A 418 6.52 -27.80 18.58
CA LEU A 418 5.56 -26.72 18.74
C LEU A 418 4.17 -27.06 18.15
N GLY A 419 3.98 -28.28 17.65
CA GLY A 419 2.72 -28.78 17.13
C GLY A 419 2.58 -28.78 15.60
N ALA A 420 3.66 -28.55 14.84
CA ALA A 420 3.62 -28.75 13.39
C ALA A 420 3.41 -30.24 13.04
N GLU A 421 2.36 -30.54 12.30
CA GLU A 421 2.02 -31.92 11.93
C GLU A 421 2.40 -32.26 10.49
N TYR A 422 2.40 -31.28 9.59
CA TYR A 422 2.64 -31.52 8.15
C TYR A 422 3.67 -30.57 7.55
N LEU A 423 4.53 -31.10 6.68
CA LEU A 423 5.41 -30.32 5.80
C LEU A 423 4.83 -30.32 4.39
N ILE A 424 4.46 -29.15 3.88
CA ILE A 424 4.13 -28.94 2.48
C ILE A 424 5.40 -28.47 1.76
N TRP A 425 5.86 -29.27 0.79
CA TRP A 425 7.06 -28.97 0.03
C TRP A 425 6.74 -28.61 -1.42
N ASP A 426 6.88 -27.34 -1.77
CA ASP A 426 6.90 -26.82 -3.13
C ASP A 426 8.18 -27.29 -3.85
N LYS A 427 8.00 -28.16 -4.86
CA LYS A 427 9.08 -28.77 -5.64
C LYS A 427 9.85 -27.75 -6.49
N ILE A 428 9.24 -26.61 -6.83
CA ILE A 428 9.89 -25.53 -7.58
C ILE A 428 10.94 -24.83 -6.71
N LYS A 429 10.82 -24.91 -5.38
CA LYS A 429 11.75 -24.29 -4.41
C LYS A 429 12.92 -25.17 -4.03
N GLY A 430 13.08 -26.33 -4.67
CA GLY A 430 14.25 -27.20 -4.56
C GLY A 430 13.89 -28.63 -4.18
N GLU A 431 14.93 -29.46 -4.05
CA GLU A 431 14.76 -30.89 -3.73
C GLU A 431 14.31 -31.11 -2.28
N LEU A 432 13.45 -32.10 -2.07
CA LEU A 432 12.92 -32.47 -0.76
C LEU A 432 14.07 -32.81 0.23
N PRO A 433 14.01 -32.39 1.51
CA PRO A 433 14.96 -32.81 2.52
C PRO A 433 14.91 -34.34 2.70
N LYS A 434 16.05 -34.94 3.08
CA LYS A 434 16.11 -36.35 3.46
C LYS A 434 15.46 -36.53 4.83
N VAL A 435 14.14 -36.70 4.86
CA VAL A 435 13.35 -36.88 6.08
C VAL A 435 12.74 -38.28 6.05
N SER A 436 12.83 -38.99 7.18
CA SER A 436 12.10 -40.24 7.39
C SER A 436 10.66 -39.93 7.82
N ALA A 437 9.85 -39.44 6.88
CA ALA A 437 8.45 -39.06 7.09
C ALA A 437 7.55 -39.69 6.02
N ASP A 438 6.32 -40.04 6.40
CA ASP A 438 5.36 -40.63 5.48
C ASP A 438 4.84 -39.58 4.50
N THR A 439 4.98 -39.86 3.20
CA THR A 439 4.40 -39.02 2.14
C THR A 439 2.92 -39.35 2.01
N ILE A 440 2.07 -38.37 2.34
CA ILE A 440 0.61 -38.52 2.26
C ILE A 440 0.03 -37.96 0.96
N TYR A 441 0.79 -37.11 0.26
CA TYR A 441 0.44 -36.58 -1.05
C TYR A 441 1.67 -36.25 -1.88
N GLU A 442 1.56 -36.49 -3.19
CA GLU A 442 2.54 -36.07 -4.18
C GLU A 442 1.85 -35.78 -5.52
N ASP A 443 2.19 -34.64 -6.14
CA ASP A 443 1.86 -34.35 -7.54
C ASP A 443 3.07 -33.74 -8.27
N ALA A 444 2.84 -33.02 -9.38
CA ALA A 444 3.92 -32.37 -10.13
C ALA A 444 4.57 -31.19 -9.37
N ASP A 445 3.86 -30.56 -8.45
CA ASP A 445 4.21 -29.27 -7.85
C ASP A 445 4.52 -29.38 -6.35
N TYR A 446 3.89 -30.31 -5.64
CA TYR A 446 3.95 -30.42 -4.17
C TYR A 446 4.22 -31.84 -3.67
N PHE A 447 4.90 -31.92 -2.52
CA PHE A 447 4.81 -33.05 -1.58
C PHE A 447 4.08 -32.61 -0.31
N ILE A 448 3.36 -33.52 0.33
CA ILE A 448 2.92 -33.35 1.73
C ILE A 448 3.43 -34.54 2.53
N LEU A 449 4.19 -34.24 3.57
CA LEU A 449 4.75 -35.20 4.52
C LEU A 449 4.07 -35.06 5.88
N ASN A 450 3.77 -36.17 6.54
CA ASN A 450 3.42 -36.17 7.95
C ASN A 450 4.71 -36.15 8.79
N ILE A 451 4.91 -35.05 9.54
CA ILE A 451 6.07 -34.81 10.41
C ILE A 451 5.69 -34.81 11.90
N SER A 452 4.46 -35.22 12.23
CA SER A 452 4.04 -35.43 13.62
C SER A 452 4.87 -36.54 14.26
N LYS A 453 5.13 -36.40 15.57
CA LYS A 453 5.88 -37.38 16.37
C LYS A 453 4.98 -38.17 17.30
#